data_AF-A0A961GKJ2-F1
#
_entry.id   AF-A0A961GKJ2-F1
#
_cell.length_a   1.000
_cell.length_b   1.000
_cell.length_c   1.000
_cell.angle_alpha   90.00
_cell.angle_beta   90.00
_cell.angle_gamma   90.00
#
_symmetry.space_group_name_H-M   'P 1'
#
loop_
_entity.id
_entity.type
_entity.pdbx_description
1 polymer ?
#
loop_
_entity_poly.entity_id
_entity_poly.type
_entity_poly.pdbx_seq_one_letter_code
_entity_poly.pdbx_strand_id
1 'polypeptide(L)'
;EAADLGGVDLDGNAVALRVVGTDHDTLLAFLSSGCLTCKTFFEAFATGEATVPDGIRPVIVAKGDEAESPDVLAALAPPGVQLVRSSQAWSAYRVPGSPYFVYVDGPSGRVRGEGTGMTWDQVAGLFAQATGDLRLAGGSGPIAKPSSDAERERQIDDELLAAGIRPGDASLYTPPPLDGSPPDPSAPPADDRDMAE
;
A
#
# COMPACT_ATOMS: atom_id res chain seq x y z
N GLU A 1 -15.53 -8.21 -1.01
CA GLU A 1 -15.66 -9.22 0.06
C GLU A 1 -14.32 -9.90 0.24
N ALA A 2 -14.03 -10.42 1.43
CA ALA A 2 -12.76 -11.07 1.71
C ALA A 2 -12.78 -12.56 1.31
N ALA A 3 -11.60 -13.15 1.19
CA ALA A 3 -11.43 -14.55 0.86
C ALA A 3 -10.31 -15.18 1.72
N ASP A 4 -10.42 -16.49 1.97
CA ASP A 4 -9.36 -17.26 2.62
C ASP A 4 -8.06 -17.21 1.79
N LEU A 5 -6.93 -17.34 2.48
CA LEU A 5 -5.61 -17.31 1.86
C LEU A 5 -5.09 -18.72 1.64
N GLY A 6 -4.73 -19.05 0.41
CA GLY A 6 -3.89 -20.21 0.09
C GLY A 6 -2.51 -19.74 -0.35
N GLY A 7 -1.45 -20.42 0.10
CA GLY A 7 -0.09 -20.09 -0.28
C GLY A 7 0.94 -21.02 0.34
N VAL A 8 2.16 -20.53 0.49
CA VAL A 8 3.24 -21.24 1.18
C VAL A 8 3.82 -20.38 2.31
N ASP A 9 4.26 -21.00 3.40
CA ASP A 9 5.01 -20.33 4.47
C ASP A 9 6.48 -20.08 4.03
N LEU A 10 7.35 -19.63 4.93
CA LEU A 10 8.77 -19.38 4.62
C LEU A 10 9.57 -20.67 4.40
N ASP A 11 9.17 -21.77 5.03
CA ASP A 11 9.82 -23.08 4.89
C ASP A 11 9.41 -23.81 3.59
N GLY A 12 8.42 -23.28 2.88
CA GLY A 12 7.91 -23.84 1.63
C GLY A 12 6.76 -24.84 1.83
N ASN A 13 6.21 -24.94 3.03
CA ASN A 13 5.04 -25.77 3.28
C ASN A 13 3.78 -25.07 2.79
N ALA A 14 2.84 -25.85 2.24
CA ALA A 14 1.53 -25.34 1.87
C ALA A 14 0.74 -24.90 3.11
N VAL A 15 0.14 -23.72 3.05
CA VAL A 15 -0.66 -23.14 4.13
C VAL A 15 -2.00 -22.66 3.58
N ALA A 16 -3.07 -22.89 4.35
CA ALA A 16 -4.39 -22.33 4.13
C ALA A 16 -4.85 -21.58 5.39
N LEU A 17 -5.07 -20.28 5.28
CA LEU A 17 -5.52 -19.43 6.38
C LEU A 17 -6.97 -19.03 6.18
N ARG A 18 -7.79 -19.37 7.17
CA ARG A 18 -9.15 -18.86 7.25
C ARG A 18 -9.13 -17.40 7.66
N VAL A 19 -9.73 -16.57 6.83
CA VAL A 19 -9.92 -15.12 7.05
C VAL A 19 -11.40 -14.81 7.24
N VAL A 20 -12.29 -15.61 6.64
CA VAL A 20 -13.74 -15.45 6.76
C VAL A 20 -14.35 -16.57 7.61
N GLY A 21 -15.43 -16.24 8.33
CA GLY A 21 -16.10 -17.17 9.24
C GLY A 21 -15.27 -17.53 10.47
N THR A 22 -14.32 -16.67 10.86
CA THR A 22 -13.52 -16.79 12.08
C THR A 22 -14.16 -16.02 13.25
N ASP A 23 -13.74 -16.31 14.47
CA ASP A 23 -14.15 -15.60 15.70
C ASP A 23 -13.32 -14.33 15.98
N HIS A 24 -12.28 -14.13 15.19
CA HIS A 24 -11.34 -13.01 15.26
C HIS A 24 -11.29 -12.30 13.91
N ASP A 25 -10.90 -11.04 13.94
CA ASP A 25 -10.67 -10.26 12.73
C ASP A 25 -9.24 -10.49 12.22
N THR A 26 -9.00 -10.15 10.97
CA THR A 26 -7.68 -10.30 10.36
C THR A 26 -7.22 -9.00 9.71
N LEU A 27 -5.98 -8.59 10.00
CA LEU A 27 -5.28 -7.56 9.26
C LEU A 27 -4.32 -8.22 8.27
N LEU A 28 -4.59 -8.07 6.98
CA LEU A 28 -3.69 -8.50 5.92
C LEU A 28 -2.76 -7.36 5.53
N ALA A 29 -1.46 -7.57 5.69
CA ALA A 29 -0.41 -6.65 5.28
C ALA A 29 0.29 -7.18 4.03
N PHE A 30 -0.07 -6.66 2.86
CA PHE A 30 0.55 -7.01 1.59
C PHE A 30 1.86 -6.23 1.43
N LEU A 31 2.97 -6.91 1.70
CA LEU A 31 4.31 -6.33 1.76
C LEU A 31 5.25 -7.00 0.75
N SER A 32 6.23 -6.25 0.27
CA SER A 32 7.28 -6.74 -0.63
C SER A 32 8.66 -6.50 -0.02
N SER A 33 9.59 -7.45 -0.18
CA SER A 33 10.97 -7.27 0.30
C SER A 33 11.72 -6.14 -0.41
N GLY A 34 11.32 -5.83 -1.65
CA GLY A 34 11.92 -4.78 -2.48
C GLY A 34 11.38 -3.36 -2.23
N CYS A 35 10.32 -3.20 -1.44
CA CYS A 35 9.74 -1.89 -1.16
C CYS A 35 10.35 -1.26 0.09
N LEU A 36 10.91 -0.05 -0.02
CA LEU A 36 11.56 0.65 1.08
C LEU A 36 10.61 0.91 2.25
N THR A 37 9.38 1.35 1.97
CA THR A 37 8.35 1.56 2.99
C THR A 37 7.89 0.24 3.61
N CYS A 38 7.91 -0.88 2.88
CA CYS A 38 7.57 -2.17 3.48
C CYS A 38 8.57 -2.58 4.57
N LYS A 39 9.85 -2.21 4.44
CA LYS A 39 10.88 -2.52 5.45
C LYS A 39 10.55 -1.92 6.81
N THR A 40 10.01 -0.70 6.85
CA THR A 40 9.60 -0.06 8.11
C THR A 40 8.44 -0.80 8.76
N PHE A 41 7.51 -1.37 7.99
CA PHE A 41 6.43 -2.19 8.52
C PHE A 41 6.91 -3.55 9.02
N PHE A 42 7.83 -4.22 8.31
CA PHE A 42 8.46 -5.44 8.80
C PHE A 42 9.15 -5.20 10.15
N GLU A 43 9.90 -4.10 10.27
CA GLU A 43 10.57 -3.71 11.52
C GLU A 43 9.58 -3.34 12.63
N ALA A 44 8.51 -2.60 12.32
CA ALA A 44 7.49 -2.24 13.29
C ALA A 44 6.80 -3.48 13.87
N PHE A 45 6.52 -4.50 13.05
CA PHE A 45 6.03 -5.79 13.53
C PHE A 45 7.06 -6.54 14.37
N ALA A 46 8.35 -6.50 13.99
CA ALA A 46 9.40 -7.24 14.69
C ALA A 46 9.72 -6.66 16.08
N THR A 47 9.64 -5.33 16.21
CA THR A 47 9.92 -4.59 17.44
C THR A 47 8.70 -4.44 18.35
N GLY A 48 7.50 -4.76 17.86
CA GLY A 48 6.24 -4.59 18.58
C GLY A 48 5.70 -3.14 18.56
N GLU A 49 6.33 -2.23 17.80
CA GLU A 49 5.81 -0.88 17.58
C GLU A 49 4.46 -0.93 16.85
N ALA A 50 4.30 -1.88 15.93
CA ALA A 50 3.05 -2.17 15.25
C ALA A 50 2.05 -2.85 16.21
N THR A 51 1.49 -2.07 17.14
CA THR A 51 0.50 -2.57 18.10
C THR A 51 -0.82 -2.80 17.38
N VAL A 52 -1.21 -4.06 17.27
CA VAL A 52 -2.49 -4.51 16.74
C VAL A 52 -3.44 -4.77 17.93
N PRO A 53 -4.68 -4.25 17.91
CA PRO A 53 -5.65 -4.51 18.97
C PRO A 53 -5.88 -6.02 19.22
N ASP A 54 -6.18 -6.36 20.48
CA ASP A 54 -6.56 -7.72 20.85
C ASP A 54 -7.75 -8.21 20.02
N GLY A 55 -7.71 -9.48 19.61
CA GLY A 55 -8.74 -10.09 18.75
C GLY A 55 -8.58 -9.81 17.26
N ILE A 56 -7.55 -9.04 16.86
CA ILE A 56 -7.15 -8.89 15.46
C ILE A 56 -5.85 -9.66 15.22
N ARG A 57 -5.85 -10.58 14.26
CA ARG A 57 -4.67 -11.35 13.86
C ARG A 57 -3.95 -10.66 12.69
N PRO A 58 -2.70 -10.20 12.85
CA PRO A 58 -1.89 -9.73 11.73
C PRO A 58 -1.36 -10.89 10.90
N VAL A 59 -1.44 -10.76 9.57
CA VAL A 59 -0.86 -11.69 8.59
C VAL A 59 -0.15 -10.89 7.52
N ILE A 60 1.13 -11.18 7.28
CA ILE A 60 1.90 -10.61 6.18
C ILE A 60 1.69 -11.48 4.94
N VAL A 61 1.38 -10.84 3.81
CA VAL A 61 1.16 -11.50 2.53
C VAL A 61 2.17 -10.99 1.51
N ALA A 62 3.23 -11.76 1.28
CA ALA A 62 4.19 -11.49 0.21
C ALA A 62 3.74 -12.14 -1.11
N LYS A 63 4.30 -11.73 -2.25
CA LYS A 63 4.11 -12.46 -3.51
C LYS A 63 4.86 -13.80 -3.46
N GLY A 64 4.56 -14.68 -4.41
CA GLY A 64 5.26 -15.95 -4.59
C GLY A 64 6.70 -15.80 -5.07
N ASP A 65 7.38 -16.93 -5.19
CA ASP A 65 8.81 -17.06 -5.49
C ASP A 65 9.20 -16.53 -6.87
N GLU A 66 8.21 -16.34 -7.76
CA GLU A 66 8.38 -15.68 -9.04
C GLU A 66 8.68 -14.17 -8.92
N ALA A 67 8.36 -13.56 -7.78
CA ALA A 67 8.51 -12.12 -7.55
C ALA A 67 9.29 -11.78 -6.28
N GLU A 68 9.42 -12.71 -5.33
CA GLU A 68 10.09 -12.49 -4.04
C GLU A 68 11.16 -13.56 -3.79
N SER A 69 12.23 -13.18 -3.11
CA SER A 69 13.23 -14.14 -2.65
C SER A 69 12.83 -14.71 -1.28
N PRO A 70 12.72 -16.04 -1.12
CA PRO A 70 12.36 -16.65 0.16
C PRO A 70 13.36 -16.33 1.27
N ASP A 71 14.66 -16.35 0.96
CA ASP A 71 15.73 -16.06 1.92
C ASP A 71 15.67 -14.61 2.42
N VAL A 72 15.37 -13.66 1.52
CA VAL A 72 15.23 -12.25 1.89
C VAL A 72 13.99 -12.04 2.77
N LEU A 73 12.87 -12.69 2.43
CA LEU A 73 11.68 -12.65 3.27
C LEU A 73 11.91 -13.29 4.64
N ALA A 74 12.67 -14.40 4.71
CA ALA A 74 13.02 -15.05 5.97
C ALA A 74 13.84 -14.12 6.88
N ALA A 75 14.74 -13.31 6.32
CA ALA A 75 15.51 -12.32 7.07
C ALA A 75 14.67 -11.14 7.58
N LEU A 76 13.54 -10.83 6.94
CA LEU A 76 12.62 -9.74 7.30
C LEU A 76 11.44 -10.20 8.16
N ALA A 77 11.19 -11.51 8.22
CA ALA A 77 10.00 -12.06 8.86
C ALA A 77 9.97 -11.73 10.37
N PRO A 78 8.95 -11.02 10.85
CA PRO A 78 8.86 -10.69 12.26
C PRO A 78 8.48 -11.93 13.07
N PRO A 79 9.12 -12.17 14.23
CA PRO A 79 8.77 -13.30 15.07
C PRO A 79 7.32 -13.20 15.54
N GLY A 80 6.58 -14.31 15.47
CA GLY A 80 5.19 -14.38 15.96
C GLY A 80 4.13 -13.79 15.02
N VAL A 81 4.52 -13.19 13.88
CA VAL A 81 3.58 -12.77 12.84
C VAL A 81 3.63 -13.76 11.68
N GLN A 82 2.47 -14.26 11.27
CA GLN A 82 2.41 -15.21 10.17
C GLN A 82 2.70 -14.53 8.83
N LEU A 83 3.62 -15.10 8.05
CA LEU A 83 3.93 -14.65 6.69
C LEU A 83 3.57 -15.74 5.68
N VAL A 84 2.75 -15.39 4.70
CA VAL A 84 2.35 -16.24 3.58
C VAL A 84 2.82 -15.65 2.27
N ARG A 85 3.43 -16.47 1.41
CA ARG A 85 3.78 -16.13 0.04
C ARG A 85 2.65 -16.60 -0.88
N SER A 86 1.94 -15.67 -1.52
CA SER A 86 0.81 -15.99 -2.41
C SER A 86 0.46 -14.87 -3.40
N SER A 87 0.93 -14.96 -4.63
CA SER A 87 0.51 -14.03 -5.69
C SER A 87 -0.97 -14.18 -6.07
N GLN A 88 -1.57 -15.35 -5.82
CA GLN A 88 -3.01 -15.54 -5.97
C GLN A 88 -3.79 -14.65 -4.99
N ALA A 89 -3.35 -14.55 -3.74
CA ALA A 89 -3.98 -13.66 -2.77
C ALA A 89 -3.89 -12.19 -3.20
N TRP A 90 -2.74 -11.74 -3.72
CA TRP A 90 -2.59 -10.39 -4.26
C TRP A 90 -3.60 -10.09 -5.38
N SER A 91 -3.83 -11.07 -6.27
CA SER A 91 -4.81 -10.95 -7.35
C SER A 91 -6.25 -10.96 -6.82
N ALA A 92 -6.57 -11.86 -5.89
CA ALA A 92 -7.91 -12.01 -5.30
C ALA A 92 -8.35 -10.75 -4.54
N TYR A 93 -7.41 -10.14 -3.80
CA TYR A 93 -7.63 -8.88 -3.10
C TYR A 93 -7.42 -7.64 -3.99
N ARG A 94 -7.09 -7.83 -5.28
CA ARG A 94 -6.88 -6.76 -6.27
C ARG A 94 -5.87 -5.70 -5.79
N VAL A 95 -4.80 -6.16 -5.16
CA VAL A 95 -3.79 -5.30 -4.54
C VAL A 95 -2.97 -4.60 -5.63
N PRO A 96 -2.99 -3.24 -5.68
CA PRO A 96 -2.35 -2.50 -6.77
C PRO A 96 -0.82 -2.39 -6.61
N GLY A 97 -0.31 -2.57 -5.38
CA GLY A 97 1.10 -2.40 -5.05
C GLY A 97 1.32 -2.60 -3.55
N SER A 98 2.55 -2.40 -3.09
CA SER A 98 2.92 -2.52 -1.67
C SER A 98 3.57 -1.26 -1.13
N PRO A 99 3.31 -0.89 0.14
CA PRO A 99 2.48 -1.61 1.11
C PRO A 99 0.98 -1.40 0.88
N TYR A 100 0.18 -2.43 1.13
CA TYR A 100 -1.29 -2.34 1.10
C TYR A 100 -1.88 -3.16 2.24
N PHE A 101 -2.90 -2.63 2.90
CA PHE A 101 -3.51 -3.23 4.08
C PHE A 101 -4.98 -3.50 3.83
N VAL A 102 -5.47 -4.62 4.34
CA VAL A 102 -6.89 -4.98 4.30
C VAL A 102 -7.30 -5.45 5.68
N TYR A 103 -8.24 -4.76 6.30
CA TYR A 103 -8.85 -5.16 7.56
C TYR A 103 -10.16 -5.90 7.27
N VAL A 104 -10.23 -7.14 7.72
CA VAL A 104 -11.37 -8.04 7.51
C VAL A 104 -12.02 -8.36 8.84
N ASP A 105 -13.32 -8.10 8.92
CA ASP A 105 -14.18 -8.63 9.97
C ASP A 105 -14.39 -10.13 9.72
N GLY A 106 -13.85 -10.94 10.63
CA GLY A 106 -13.81 -12.40 10.49
C GLY A 106 -15.20 -13.02 10.43
N PRO A 107 -16.07 -12.78 11.43
CA PRO A 107 -17.40 -13.36 11.46
C PRO A 107 -18.25 -13.06 10.22
N SER A 108 -18.20 -11.83 9.70
CA SER A 108 -19.00 -11.44 8.53
C SER A 108 -18.30 -11.66 7.19
N GLY A 109 -16.97 -11.84 7.18
CA GLY A 109 -16.15 -11.91 5.98
C GLY A 109 -16.07 -10.60 5.18
N ARG A 110 -16.48 -9.49 5.79
CA ARG A 110 -16.51 -8.17 5.13
C ARG A 110 -15.17 -7.47 5.31
N VAL A 111 -14.67 -6.88 4.22
CA VAL A 111 -13.58 -5.89 4.29
C VAL A 111 -14.16 -4.63 4.93
N ARG A 112 -13.60 -4.25 6.07
CA ARG A 112 -14.01 -3.08 6.86
C ARG A 112 -13.20 -1.83 6.49
N GLY A 113 -11.97 -2.01 6.01
CA GLY A 113 -11.13 -0.94 5.49
C GLY A 113 -9.95 -1.51 4.71
N GLU A 114 -9.50 -0.77 3.70
CA GLU A 114 -8.33 -1.13 2.90
C GLU A 114 -7.62 0.11 2.37
N GLY A 115 -6.30 0.04 2.20
CA GLY A 115 -5.53 1.16 1.66
C GLY A 115 -4.02 1.01 1.76
N THR A 116 -3.32 1.98 1.19
CA THR A 116 -1.87 2.14 1.35
C THR A 116 -1.58 3.05 2.55
N GLY A 117 -0.53 2.73 3.30
CA GLY A 117 -0.05 3.55 4.42
C GLY A 117 1.46 3.71 4.33
N MET A 118 1.96 4.91 4.64
CA MET A 118 3.39 5.19 4.77
C MET A 118 3.89 5.01 6.21
N THR A 119 2.97 5.05 7.19
CA THR A 119 3.28 4.92 8.62
C THR A 119 2.28 4.01 9.33
N TRP A 120 2.66 3.48 10.51
CA TRP A 120 1.76 2.65 11.33
C TRP A 120 0.52 3.41 11.80
N ASP A 121 0.65 4.69 12.17
CA ASP A 121 -0.50 5.51 12.59
C ASP A 121 -1.59 5.59 11.52
N GLN A 122 -1.20 5.62 10.24
CA GLN A 122 -2.17 5.60 9.12
C GLN A 122 -2.89 4.26 9.04
N VAL A 123 -2.19 3.15 9.30
CA VAL A 123 -2.79 1.81 9.37
C VAL A 123 -3.68 1.68 10.60
N ALA A 124 -3.27 2.24 11.74
CA ALA A 124 -4.04 2.24 12.97
C ALA A 124 -5.40 2.96 12.82
N GLY A 125 -5.45 4.00 11.97
CA GLY A 125 -6.67 4.67 11.56
C GLY A 125 -7.73 3.74 10.95
N LEU A 126 -7.32 2.67 10.26
CA LEU A 126 -8.26 1.66 9.70
C LEU A 126 -9.03 0.94 10.80
N PHE A 127 -8.38 0.63 11.93
CA PHE A 127 -9.04 -0.03 13.06
C PHE A 127 -10.05 0.91 13.74
N ALA A 128 -9.69 2.18 13.90
CA ALA A 128 -10.53 3.16 14.58
C ALA A 128 -11.80 3.50 13.79
N GLN A 129 -11.69 3.67 12.47
CA GLN A 129 -12.85 3.94 11.60
C GLN A 129 -13.80 2.75 11.54
N ALA A 130 -13.26 1.54 11.42
CA ALA A 130 -14.08 0.34 11.36
C ALA A 130 -14.78 -0.02 12.67
N THR A 131 -14.18 0.31 13.82
CA THR A 131 -14.80 0.14 15.15
C THR A 131 -15.82 1.25 15.43
N GLY A 132 -15.62 2.46 14.90
CA GLY A 132 -16.52 3.61 15.03
C GLY A 132 -17.82 3.49 14.22
N ASP A 133 -17.75 2.92 13.03
CA ASP A 133 -18.91 2.72 12.12
C ASP A 133 -19.95 1.72 12.65
N LEU A 134 -19.64 0.96 13.70
CA LEU A 134 -20.64 0.16 14.43
C LEU A 134 -21.69 1.01 15.17
N ARG A 135 -21.50 2.33 15.29
CA ARG A 135 -22.48 3.26 15.92
C ARG A 135 -23.29 4.09 14.92
N LEU A 136 -22.92 4.15 13.64
CA LEU A 136 -23.58 4.99 12.63
C LEU A 136 -23.70 4.20 11.32
N ALA A 137 -24.75 3.37 11.22
CA ALA A 137 -25.04 2.64 9.99
C ALA A 137 -25.39 3.61 8.84
N GLY A 138 -24.58 3.60 7.77
CA GLY A 138 -24.99 4.06 6.44
C GLY A 138 -23.98 4.92 5.69
N GLY A 139 -22.99 4.31 5.03
CA GLY A 139 -22.15 5.00 4.04
C GLY A 139 -20.89 4.23 3.67
N SER A 140 -20.98 3.29 2.72
CA SER A 140 -19.79 2.66 2.13
C SER A 140 -19.18 3.60 1.09
N GLY A 141 -18.07 4.25 1.44
CA GLY A 141 -17.19 4.97 0.52
C GLY A 141 -15.73 4.59 0.77
N PRO A 142 -14.84 4.68 -0.24
CA PRO A 142 -13.40 4.59 -0.01
C PRO A 142 -12.97 5.66 1.00
N ILE A 143 -11.86 5.40 1.71
CA ILE A 143 -11.25 6.26 2.73
C ILE A 143 -11.56 7.74 2.44
N ALA A 144 -12.44 8.34 3.24
CA ALA A 144 -12.60 9.78 3.21
C ALA A 144 -11.28 10.36 3.67
N LYS A 145 -10.54 10.94 2.72
CA LYS A 145 -9.32 11.69 3.03
C LYS A 145 -9.65 12.72 4.11
N PRO A 146 -8.72 12.98 5.05
CA PRO A 146 -8.97 13.95 6.12
C PRO A 146 -9.53 15.24 5.51
N SER A 147 -10.47 15.91 6.17
CA SER A 147 -11.20 17.07 5.59
C SER A 147 -10.28 18.16 4.99
N SER A 148 -9.05 18.29 5.50
CA SER A 148 -7.99 19.15 4.97
C SER A 148 -7.47 18.74 3.58
N ASP A 149 -7.48 17.45 3.26
CA ASP A 149 -7.12 16.91 1.93
C ASP A 149 -8.26 17.08 0.93
N ALA A 150 -9.52 16.97 1.35
CA ALA A 150 -10.66 17.15 0.44
C ALA A 150 -10.78 18.59 -0.08
N GLU A 151 -10.40 19.57 0.74
CA GLU A 151 -10.30 20.98 0.32
C GLU A 151 -9.12 21.21 -0.63
N ARG A 152 -7.97 20.61 -0.31
CA ARG A 152 -6.78 20.65 -1.17
C ARG A 152 -7.03 19.99 -2.52
N GLU A 153 -7.77 18.90 -2.56
CA GLU A 153 -8.16 18.20 -3.79
C GLU A 153 -9.12 19.02 -4.63
N ARG A 154 -10.14 19.61 -4.02
CA ARG A 154 -11.02 20.54 -4.74
C ARG A 154 -10.22 21.70 -5.31
N GLN A 155 -9.26 22.24 -4.56
CA GLN A 155 -8.41 23.33 -5.02
C GLN A 155 -7.55 22.90 -6.22
N ILE A 156 -6.95 21.71 -6.16
CA ILE A 156 -6.14 21.15 -7.25
C ILE A 156 -7.01 20.86 -8.48
N ASP A 157 -8.19 20.28 -8.30
CA ASP A 157 -9.13 20.01 -9.38
C ASP A 157 -9.61 21.31 -10.04
N ASP A 158 -9.94 22.34 -9.26
CA ASP A 158 -10.34 23.65 -9.77
C ASP A 158 -9.20 24.32 -10.55
N GLU A 159 -7.95 24.21 -10.08
CA GLU A 159 -6.77 24.74 -10.76
C GLU A 159 -6.50 24.02 -12.09
N LEU A 160 -6.57 22.69 -12.10
CA LEU A 160 -6.43 21.89 -13.32
C LEU A 160 -7.56 22.19 -14.32
N LEU A 161 -8.80 22.32 -13.81
CA LEU A 161 -9.95 22.66 -14.64
C LEU A 161 -9.81 24.06 -15.24
N ALA A 162 -9.32 25.03 -14.48
CA ALA A 162 -9.03 26.38 -14.92
C ALA A 162 -7.90 26.43 -15.96
N ALA A 163 -6.91 25.54 -15.86
CA ALA A 163 -5.86 25.33 -16.86
C ALA A 163 -6.35 24.59 -18.13
N GLY A 164 -7.62 24.19 -18.18
CA GLY A 164 -8.22 23.48 -19.31
C GLY A 164 -7.94 21.97 -19.32
N ILE A 165 -7.24 21.46 -18.31
CA ILE A 165 -6.91 20.04 -18.18
C ILE A 165 -8.16 19.30 -17.68
N ARG A 166 -8.50 18.19 -18.33
CA ARG A 166 -9.69 17.37 -18.01
C ARG A 166 -9.27 15.92 -17.76
N PRO A 167 -10.10 15.11 -17.08
CA PRO A 167 -9.86 13.68 -17.00
C PRO A 167 -9.71 13.08 -18.41
N GLY A 168 -8.60 12.39 -18.67
CA GLY A 168 -8.26 11.86 -19.99
C GLY A 168 -7.38 12.77 -20.86
N ASP A 169 -6.97 13.94 -20.36
CA ASP A 169 -6.04 14.83 -21.05
C ASP A 169 -4.66 14.15 -21.21
N ALA A 170 -4.09 14.21 -22.42
CA ALA A 170 -2.82 13.56 -22.76
C ALA A 170 -1.64 14.07 -21.90
N SER A 171 -1.71 15.31 -21.43
CA SER A 171 -0.71 15.89 -20.53
C SER A 171 -0.61 15.17 -19.18
N LEU A 172 -1.70 14.55 -18.71
CA LEU A 172 -1.72 13.76 -17.47
C LEU A 172 -0.97 12.43 -17.56
N TYR A 173 -0.71 11.96 -18.78
CA TYR A 173 -0.06 10.67 -19.06
C TYR A 173 1.30 10.84 -19.75
N THR A 174 1.76 12.08 -19.91
CA THR A 174 3.08 12.35 -20.46
C THR A 174 4.08 12.31 -19.31
N PRO A 175 4.98 11.32 -19.24
CA PRO A 175 6.04 11.35 -18.25
C PRO A 175 6.91 12.59 -18.48
N PRO A 176 7.42 13.25 -17.42
CA PRO A 176 8.35 14.36 -17.60
C PRO A 176 9.55 13.90 -18.44
N PRO A 177 10.15 14.78 -19.26
CA PRO A 177 11.36 14.45 -20.01
C PRO A 177 12.42 13.94 -19.03
N LEU A 178 13.09 12.84 -19.38
CA LEU A 178 14.28 12.38 -18.67
C LEU A 178 15.46 13.29 -19.05
N ASP A 179 15.47 14.54 -18.63
CA ASP A 179 16.62 15.45 -18.82
C ASP A 179 17.65 15.27 -17.70
N GLY A 180 18.19 14.05 -17.65
CA GLY A 180 19.40 13.70 -16.90
C GLY A 180 20.53 13.20 -17.81
N SER A 181 20.51 13.52 -19.11
CA SER A 181 21.64 13.19 -19.98
C SER A 181 22.85 14.04 -19.58
N PRO A 182 23.99 13.44 -19.21
CA PRO A 182 25.20 14.19 -18.94
C PRO A 182 25.63 14.98 -20.19
N PRO A 183 26.22 16.18 -20.04
CA PRO A 183 26.62 17.01 -21.16
C PRO A 183 27.61 16.26 -22.05
N ASP A 184 27.38 16.32 -23.36
CA ASP A 184 28.24 15.76 -24.39
C ASP A 184 29.63 16.42 -24.31
N PRO A 185 30.71 15.66 -24.04
CA PRO A 185 32.07 16.20 -23.93
C PRO A 185 32.65 16.71 -25.25
N SER A 186 31.93 16.58 -26.37
CA SER A 186 32.39 16.99 -27.71
C SER A 186 31.75 18.29 -28.23
N ALA A 187 30.86 18.93 -27.47
CA ALA A 187 30.29 20.22 -27.87
C ALA A 187 31.33 21.37 -27.68
N PRO A 188 31.63 22.17 -28.72
CA PRO A 188 32.49 23.33 -28.55
C PRO A 188 31.80 24.41 -27.69
N PRO A 189 32.57 25.19 -26.90
CA PRO A 189 31.99 26.24 -26.06
C PRO A 189 31.27 27.28 -26.92
N ALA A 190 30.06 27.65 -26.52
CA ALA A 190 29.30 28.72 -27.14
C ALA A 190 30.06 30.05 -26.96
N ASP A 191 30.27 30.75 -28.08
CA ASP A 191 30.96 32.03 -28.16
C ASP A 191 30.13 33.11 -27.45
N ASP A 192 30.64 33.61 -26.33
CA ASP A 192 30.00 34.66 -25.53
C ASP A 192 30.40 36.04 -26.09
N ARG A 193 29.81 36.42 -27.23
CA ARG A 193 29.93 37.77 -27.81
C ARG A 193 28.61 38.18 -28.46
N ASP A 194 27.79 38.94 -27.74
CA ASP A 194 27.45 40.34 -28.06
C ASP A 194 26.23 40.80 -27.23
N MET A 195 26.49 41.51 -26.14
CA MET A 195 25.56 42.47 -25.52
C MET A 195 26.38 43.54 -24.78
N ALA A 196 26.81 44.59 -25.49
CA ALA A 196 26.85 45.97 -24.99
C ALA A 196 27.37 46.96 -26.07
N GLU A 197 26.43 47.80 -26.52
CA GLU A 197 26.56 49.15 -27.12
C GLU A 197 27.14 49.32 -28.55
#